data_AF-M5RII6-F1
#
_entry.id   AF-M5RII6-F1
#
_cell.length_a   1.000
_cell.length_b   1.000
_cell.length_c   1.000
_cell.angle_alpha   90.00
_cell.angle_beta   90.00
_cell.angle_gamma   90.00
#
_symmetry.space_group_name_H-M   'P 1'
#
loop_
_entity.id
_entity.type
_entity.pdbx_description
1 polymer ?
#
loop_
_entity_poly.entity_id
_entity_poly.type
_entity_poly.pdbx_seq_one_letter_code
_entity_poly.pdbx_strand_id
1 'polypeptide(L)' 'MSHVVQIQTQVRDAAAVRAGCKRLKLDEPVEGDVKLFSETVTGLAVQLRDWRYPVVFQTSTGETKFDNYEGHWGK' A
#
# COMPACT_ATOMS: atom_id res chain seq x y z
N MET A 1 29.20 10.82 12.54
CA MET A 1 28.01 11.52 12.03
C MET A 1 27.37 10.63 10.99
N SER A 2 26.15 10.13 11.25
CA SER A 2 25.40 9.29 10.32
C SER A 2 24.50 10.18 9.47
N HIS A 3 24.67 10.16 8.15
CA HIS A 3 23.73 10.79 7.22
C HIS A 3 22.86 9.68 6.65
N VAL A 4 21.69 9.47 7.25
CA VAL A 4 20.67 8.58 6.67
C VAL A 4 19.83 9.42 5.71
N VAL A 5 19.83 9.04 4.44
CA VAL A 5 18.93 9.62 3.43
C VAL A 5 17.66 8.80 3.40
N GLN A 6 16.52 9.46 3.56
CA GLN A 6 15.20 8.83 3.44
C GLN A 6 14.59 9.21 2.10
N ILE A 7 14.17 8.20 1.33
CA ILE A 7 13.45 8.38 0.08
C ILE A 7 12.02 7.90 0.30
N GLN A 8 11.04 8.76 0.01
CA GLN A 8 9.63 8.43 0.04
C GLN A 8 9.08 8.37 -1.38
N THR A 9 8.52 7.22 -1.76
CA THR A 9 7.86 7.03 -3.05
C THR A 9 6.39 7.42 -2.95
N GLN A 10 5.81 7.87 -4.07
CA GLN A 10 4.41 8.24 -4.18
C GLN A 10 3.77 7.56 -5.38
N VAL A 11 2.55 7.04 -5.19
CA VAL A 11 1.77 6.40 -6.25
C VAL A 11 0.48 7.19 -6.43
N ARG A 12 0.29 7.77 -7.63
CA ARG A 12 -0.80 8.71 -7.92
C ARG A 12 -1.75 8.26 -9.03
N ASP A 13 -1.50 7.12 -9.64
CA ASP A 13 -2.30 6.62 -10.77
C ASP A 13 -2.92 5.26 -10.40
N ALA A 14 -4.25 5.26 -10.24
CA ALA A 14 -5.02 4.06 -9.94
C ALA A 14 -4.96 3.00 -11.07
N ALA A 15 -4.89 3.43 -12.33
CA ALA A 15 -4.78 2.53 -13.47
C ALA A 15 -3.42 1.83 -13.47
N ALA A 16 -2.35 2.55 -13.11
CA ALA A 16 -1.02 1.97 -12.95
C ALA A 16 -0.98 0.93 -11.81
N VAL A 17 -1.65 1.20 -10.69
CA VAL A 17 -1.78 0.21 -9.58
C VAL A 17 -2.50 -1.04 -10.05
N ARG A 18 -3.66 -0.90 -10.73
CA ARG A 18 -4.41 -2.04 -11.29
C ARG A 18 -3.57 -2.85 -12.27
N ALA A 19 -2.84 -2.19 -13.17
CA ALA A 19 -1.93 -2.85 -14.11
C ALA A 19 -0.80 -3.60 -13.38
N GLY A 20 -0.26 -3.01 -12.31
CA GLY A 20 0.73 -3.65 -11.44
C GLY A 20 0.18 -4.92 -10.78
N CYS A 21 -1.02 -4.87 -10.21
CA CYS A 21 -1.68 -6.03 -9.60
C CYS A 21 -1.88 -7.16 -10.61
N LYS A 22 -2.38 -6.83 -11.82
CA LYS A 22 -2.53 -7.79 -12.91
C LYS A 22 -1.20 -8.44 -13.29
N ARG A 23 -0.13 -7.65 -13.46
CA ARG A 23 1.21 -8.16 -13.80
C ARG A 23 1.75 -9.10 -12.72
N LEU A 24 1.51 -8.79 -11.46
CA LEU A 24 1.95 -9.57 -10.30
C LEU A 24 0.99 -10.71 -9.94
N LYS A 25 -0.11 -10.89 -10.70
CA LYS A 25 -1.18 -11.87 -10.44
C LYS A 25 -1.76 -11.74 -9.02
N LEU A 26 -1.92 -10.50 -8.56
CA LEU A 26 -2.64 -10.16 -7.32
C LEU A 26 -4.12 -9.97 -7.63
N ASP A 27 -4.94 -10.02 -6.59
CA ASP A 27 -6.35 -9.65 -6.69
C ASP A 27 -6.50 -8.19 -7.11
N GLU A 28 -7.65 -7.87 -7.71
CA GLU A 28 -7.92 -6.50 -8.16
C GLU A 28 -8.04 -5.56 -6.96
N PRO A 29 -7.41 -4.38 -6.99
CA PRO A 29 -7.48 -3.46 -5.87
C PRO A 29 -8.88 -2.89 -5.68
N VAL A 30 -9.25 -2.70 -4.42
CA VAL A 30 -10.59 -2.25 -4.00
C VAL A 30 -10.51 -0.83 -3.48
N GLU A 31 -11.38 0.05 -3.96
CA GLU A 31 -11.53 1.39 -3.39
C GLU A 31 -12.50 1.39 -2.22
N GLY A 32 -12.14 2.09 -1.15
CA GLY A 32 -13.02 2.31 -0.01
C GLY A 32 -12.28 2.54 1.29
N ASP A 33 -13.03 2.46 2.39
CA ASP A 33 -12.50 2.52 3.74
C ASP A 33 -11.96 1.15 4.16
N VAL A 34 -10.70 1.13 4.57
CA VAL A 34 -9.98 -0.10 4.89
C VAL A 34 -9.44 -0.02 6.30
N LYS A 35 -9.78 -1.03 7.09
CA LYS A 35 -9.27 -1.18 8.46
C LYS A 35 -7.87 -1.77 8.42
N LEU A 36 -6.87 -0.94 8.70
CA LEU A 36 -5.54 -1.38 9.06
C LEU A 36 -5.51 -1.74 10.55
N PHE A 37 -4.35 -2.19 11.05
CA PHE A 37 -4.21 -2.49 12.47
C PHE A 37 -4.31 -1.21 13.30
N SER A 38 -3.59 -0.17 12.88
CA SER A 38 -3.47 1.09 13.62
C SER A 38 -4.67 2.02 13.43
N GLU A 39 -5.24 2.06 12.22
CA GLU A 39 -6.27 3.03 11.84
C GLU A 39 -7.22 2.51 10.76
N THR A 40 -8.24 3.29 10.42
CA THR A 40 -9.07 3.07 9.23
C THR A 40 -8.73 4.17 8.23
N VAL A 41 -8.41 3.81 6.99
CA VAL A 41 -7.99 4.76 5.95
C VAL A 41 -8.78 4.55 4.68
N THR A 42 -9.10 5.64 3.98
CA THR A 42 -9.76 5.60 2.67
C THR A 42 -8.72 5.58 1.57
N GLY A 43 -8.89 4.71 0.57
CA GLY A 43 -8.05 4.73 -0.62
C GLY A 43 -8.18 3.47 -1.47
N LEU A 44 -7.21 3.29 -2.38
CA LEU A 44 -7.12 2.12 -3.23
C LEU A 44 -6.30 1.03 -2.54
N ALA A 45 -6.96 0.00 -2.03
CA ALA A 45 -6.36 -1.08 -1.26
C ALA A 45 -5.87 -2.22 -2.16
N VAL A 46 -4.62 -2.62 -1.96
CA VAL A 46 -3.97 -3.76 -2.62
C VAL A 46 -3.61 -4.79 -1.56
N GLN A 47 -4.18 -5.98 -1.68
CA GLN A 47 -3.80 -7.12 -0.87
C GLN A 47 -2.55 -7.78 -1.46
N LEU A 48 -1.40 -7.62 -0.80
CA LEU A 48 -0.17 -8.28 -1.19
C LEU A 48 -0.18 -9.75 -0.72
N ARG A 49 0.55 -10.61 -1.41
CA ARG A 49 0.72 -12.03 -1.03
C ARG A 49 1.36 -12.10 0.33
N ASP A 50 0.85 -12.95 1.21
CA ASP A 50 1.39 -13.20 2.54
C ASP A 50 1.39 -11.97 3.48
N TRP A 51 0.71 -10.88 3.09
CA TRP A 51 0.52 -9.72 3.96
C TRP A 51 -0.75 -9.86 4.78
N ARG A 52 -0.70 -9.47 6.05
CA ARG A 52 -1.87 -9.54 6.94
C ARG A 52 -2.88 -8.41 6.67
N TYR A 53 -2.36 -7.23 6.36
CA TYR A 53 -3.16 -6.04 6.07
C TYR A 53 -2.81 -5.55 4.66
N PRO A 54 -3.79 -5.01 3.91
CA PRO A 54 -3.53 -4.46 2.59
C PRO A 54 -2.68 -3.20 2.67
N VAL A 55 -2.01 -2.88 1.57
CA VAL A 55 -1.40 -1.58 1.36
C VAL A 55 -2.44 -0.66 0.73
N VAL A 56 -2.64 0.52 1.29
CA VAL A 56 -3.64 1.48 0.80
C VAL A 56 -2.93 2.67 0.14
N PHE A 57 -3.17 2.84 -1.15
CA PHE A 57 -2.66 3.97 -1.94
C PHE A 57 -3.69 5.09 -1.98
N GLN A 58 -3.33 6.25 -1.46
CA GLN A 58 -4.11 7.48 -1.61
C GLN A 58 -3.63 8.22 -2.86
N THR A 59 -4.20 7.91 -4.02
CA THR A 59 -3.72 8.40 -5.31
C THR A 59 -3.79 9.92 -5.46
N SER A 60 -4.71 10.59 -4.75
CA SER A 60 -4.84 12.05 -4.73
C SER A 60 -3.69 12.77 -4.03
N THR A 61 -3.24 12.24 -2.88
CA THR A 61 -2.14 12.82 -2.08
C THR A 61 -0.78 12.24 -2.46
N GLY A 62 -0.78 11.03 -3.03
CA GLY A 62 0.41 10.21 -3.26
C GLY A 62 0.87 9.45 -2.02
N GLU A 63 0.17 9.57 -0.89
CA GLU A 63 0.52 8.87 0.34
C GLU A 63 0.22 7.36 0.23
N THR A 64 1.06 6.54 0.87
CA THR A 64 0.85 5.10 0.98
C THR A 64 0.78 4.73 2.44
N LYS A 65 -0.31 4.07 2.85
CA LYS A 65 -0.56 3.61 4.22
C LYS A 65 -0.48 2.10 4.28
N PHE A 66 0.25 1.59 5.26
CA PHE A 66 0.38 0.15 5.50
C PHE A 66 0.90 -0.09 6.91
N ASP A 67 0.55 -1.24 7.48
CA ASP A 67 1.14 -1.73 8.72
C ASP A 67 1.95 -2.99 8.40
N ASN A 68 3.28 -2.93 8.55
CA ASN A 68 4.14 -4.09 8.35
C ASN A 68 4.68 -4.70 9.65
N TYR A 69 4.42 -4.09 10.82
CA TYR A 69 4.93 -4.48 12.15
C TYR A 69 6.39 -4.95 12.09
N GLU A 70 7.32 -4.03 11.81
CA GLU A 70 8.76 -4.33 11.66
C GLU A 70 9.09 -5.43 10.63
N GLY A 71 8.19 -5.68 9.68
CA GLY A 71 8.32 -6.72 8.65
C GLY A 71 7.65 -8.06 9.01
N HIS A 72 6.96 -8.17 10.14
CA HIS A 72 6.26 -9.39 10.53
C HIS A 72 4.94 -9.63 9.77
N TRP A 73 4.36 -8.60 9.15
CA TRP A 73 3.06 -8.69 8.47
C TRP A 73 3.14 -8.65 6.94
N GLY A 74 4.30 -9.02 6.38
CA GLY A 74 4.51 -9.20 4.95
C GLY A 74 5.89 -9.78 4.64
N LYS A 75 5.99 -10.68 3.66
CA LYS A 75 7.25 -11.37 3.28
C LYS A 75 7.57 -11.23 1.80
#